data_AF-A0A3A9FB33-F1
#
_entry.id   AF-A0A3A9FB33-F1
#
_cell.length_a   1.000
_cell.length_b   1.000
_cell.length_c   1.000
_cell.angle_alpha   90.00
_cell.angle_beta   90.00
_cell.angle_gamma   90.00
#
_symmetry.space_group_name_H-M   'P 1'
#
loop_
_entity.id
_entity.type
_entity.pdbx_description
1 polymer ?
#
loop_
_entity_poly.entity_id
_entity_poly.type
_entity_poly.pdbx_seq_one_letter_code
_entity_poly.pdbx_strand_id
1 'polypeptide(L)'
;KFFIGINEVYGFGAYGGYGLIGISFLLGQKGMKKRALFTSNSPLPQTRLPFLKLGIVFLNFLLFLCYFIFSLGHTAYLFTGITLFGIVLYFITEKRNACLFFLFVLSGLILSMVYSYSSNGYLYILSIGHCICALGSIFLIWDFLKELKEEEGKKRVLSRLIQLGCFAALLILCVQTGVLRFFNVYRDAPLSQLTKKITLGPAKGLYTTTEHHKMYETVYNDIQNYAIAASGYSENNTIFFTKLLPWGYLATDLQCASPTTWRTKFNSERLKPYYQLNPEKYPDLIFVLKDQIGAYDSCGDVIGDPSPNENELGGYLMDYIIKNNYEAVEMESGILYRIPQ
;
A
#
# COMPACT_ATOMS: atom_id res chain seq x y z
N LYS A 1 1.22 -15.15 -5.99
CA LYS A 1 0.78 -13.81 -5.56
C LYS A 1 1.95 -12.87 -5.26
N PHE A 2 2.89 -13.25 -4.39
CA PHE A 2 4.08 -12.45 -4.05
C PHE A 2 4.80 -11.81 -5.26
N PHE A 3 5.28 -12.63 -6.22
CA PHE A 3 5.98 -12.10 -7.41
C PHE A 3 5.07 -11.32 -8.37
N ILE A 4 3.76 -11.65 -8.39
CA ILE A 4 2.80 -11.00 -9.29
C ILE A 4 2.69 -9.52 -8.95
N GLY A 5 2.49 -9.18 -7.67
CA GLY A 5 2.35 -7.77 -7.26
C GLY A 5 3.60 -6.93 -7.51
N ILE A 6 4.80 -7.51 -7.40
CA ILE A 6 6.07 -6.81 -7.74
C ILE A 6 6.16 -6.62 -9.26
N ASN A 7 5.79 -7.64 -10.04
CA ASN A 7 5.89 -7.61 -11.50
C ASN A 7 4.82 -6.71 -12.15
N GLU A 8 3.64 -6.60 -11.57
CA GLU A 8 2.59 -5.68 -12.05
C GLU A 8 3.03 -4.22 -11.99
N VAL A 9 3.84 -3.85 -10.99
CA VAL A 9 4.34 -2.48 -10.81
C VAL A 9 5.64 -2.25 -11.57
N TYR A 10 6.63 -3.14 -11.43
CA TYR A 10 7.97 -2.91 -11.97
C TYR A 10 8.23 -3.59 -13.33
N GLY A 11 7.29 -4.39 -13.84
CA GLY A 11 7.36 -5.02 -15.15
C GLY A 11 8.67 -5.78 -15.39
N PHE A 12 9.31 -5.50 -16.54
CA PHE A 12 10.60 -6.10 -16.91
C PHE A 12 11.73 -5.76 -15.95
N GLY A 13 11.65 -4.63 -15.23
CA GLY A 13 12.63 -4.26 -14.21
C GLY A 13 12.68 -5.28 -13.06
N ALA A 14 11.55 -5.87 -12.68
CA ALA A 14 11.51 -6.90 -11.64
C ALA A 14 12.27 -8.16 -12.06
N TYR A 15 12.02 -8.65 -13.28
CA TYR A 15 12.73 -9.81 -13.84
C TYR A 15 14.24 -9.56 -13.96
N GLY A 16 14.64 -8.34 -14.36
CA GLY A 16 16.04 -7.92 -14.35
C GLY A 16 16.66 -8.02 -12.95
N GLY A 17 15.94 -7.56 -11.92
CA GLY A 17 16.35 -7.68 -10.52
C GLY A 17 16.52 -9.13 -10.07
N TYR A 18 15.54 -9.99 -10.34
CA TYR A 18 15.63 -11.42 -9.98
C TYR A 18 16.81 -12.11 -10.68
N GLY A 19 17.01 -11.83 -11.97
CA GLY A 19 18.14 -12.34 -12.74
C GLY A 19 19.47 -11.89 -12.14
N LEU A 20 19.58 -10.61 -11.76
CA LEU A 20 20.79 -10.05 -11.17
C LEU A 20 21.08 -10.65 -9.78
N ILE A 21 20.06 -10.90 -8.97
CA ILE A 21 20.18 -11.63 -7.70
C ILE A 21 20.75 -13.04 -7.95
N GLY A 22 20.19 -13.77 -8.93
CA GLY A 22 20.65 -15.11 -9.28
C GLY A 22 22.12 -15.14 -9.75
N ILE A 23 22.50 -14.21 -10.64
CA ILE A 23 23.89 -14.06 -11.11
C ILE A 23 24.83 -13.76 -9.93
N SER A 24 24.44 -12.83 -9.06
CA SER A 24 25.22 -12.41 -7.89
C SER A 24 25.43 -13.56 -6.91
N PHE A 25 24.38 -14.35 -6.65
CA PHE A 25 24.46 -15.55 -5.81
C PHE A 25 25.45 -16.58 -6.36
N LEU A 26 25.37 -16.90 -7.65
CA LEU A 26 26.27 -17.87 -8.30
C LEU A 26 27.73 -17.41 -8.27
N LEU A 27 27.97 -16.11 -8.46
CA LEU A 27 29.32 -15.53 -8.40
C LEU A 27 29.87 -15.52 -6.97
N GLY A 28 29.05 -15.17 -5.98
CA GLY A 28 29.41 -15.25 -4.56
C GLY A 28 29.81 -16.68 -4.14
N GLN A 29 29.06 -17.69 -4.60
CA GLN A 29 29.42 -19.09 -4.34
C GLN A 29 30.74 -19.52 -4.98
N LYS A 30 31.01 -19.10 -6.23
CA LYS A 30 32.30 -19.39 -6.91
C LYS A 30 33.48 -18.73 -6.19
N GLY A 31 33.29 -17.53 -5.64
CA GLY A 31 34.27 -16.85 -4.79
C GLY A 31 34.59 -17.65 -3.51
N MET A 32 33.55 -18.11 -2.80
CA MET A 32 33.70 -18.94 -1.60
C MET A 32 34.37 -20.29 -1.89
N LYS A 33 33.96 -21.00 -2.96
CA LYS A 33 34.57 -22.28 -3.35
C LYS A 33 36.04 -22.14 -3.75
N LYS A 34 36.41 -21.08 -4.48
CA LYS A 34 37.82 -20.80 -4.79
C LYS A 34 38.64 -20.54 -3.51
N ARG A 35 38.09 -19.89 -2.49
CA ARG A 35 38.79 -19.70 -1.21
C ARG A 35 38.98 -21.01 -0.43
N ALA A 36 37.97 -21.88 -0.44
CA ALA A 36 38.05 -23.20 0.22
C ALA A 36 39.07 -24.14 -0.46
N LEU A 37 39.25 -24.02 -1.78
CA LEU A 37 40.24 -24.79 -2.55
C LEU A 37 41.66 -24.20 -2.53
N PHE A 38 41.82 -22.91 -2.24
CA PHE A 38 43.10 -22.20 -2.28
C PHE A 38 43.53 -21.66 -0.90
N THR A 39 43.43 -22.50 0.13
CA THR A 39 44.23 -22.38 1.37
C THR A 39 45.70 -22.78 1.16
N SER A 40 46.10 -23.08 -0.08
CA SER A 40 47.48 -23.42 -0.48
C SER A 40 48.10 -22.32 -1.36
N ASN A 41 48.81 -21.39 -0.72
CA ASN A 41 50.01 -20.63 -1.15
C ASN A 41 50.27 -20.37 -2.66
N SER A 42 49.31 -19.88 -3.44
CA SER A 42 49.63 -19.33 -4.76
C SER A 42 48.76 -18.11 -5.14
N PRO A 43 49.37 -16.96 -5.50
CA PRO A 43 48.62 -15.77 -5.87
C PRO A 43 48.15 -15.86 -7.32
N LEU A 44 46.84 -16.01 -7.53
CA LEU A 44 46.22 -15.89 -8.85
C LEU A 44 45.97 -14.42 -9.23
N PRO A 45 45.92 -14.06 -10.52
CA PRO A 45 45.81 -12.70 -10.99
C PRO A 45 44.42 -12.12 -10.67
N GLN A 46 44.40 -11.16 -9.73
CA GLN A 46 43.23 -10.44 -9.19
C GLN A 46 42.42 -9.60 -10.21
N THR A 47 42.68 -9.66 -11.51
CA THR A 47 42.29 -8.58 -12.44
C THR A 47 40.90 -8.70 -13.07
N ARG A 48 40.32 -9.90 -13.28
CA ARG A 48 39.02 -10.06 -13.99
C ARG A 48 37.78 -9.99 -13.09
N LEU A 49 37.85 -10.48 -11.85
CA LEU A 49 36.75 -10.45 -10.88
C LEU A 49 36.22 -9.03 -10.54
N PRO A 50 37.05 -7.98 -10.40
CA PRO A 50 36.57 -6.66 -9.99
C PRO A 50 35.79 -5.90 -11.08
N PHE A 51 35.99 -6.18 -12.37
CA PHE A 51 35.20 -5.56 -13.44
C PHE A 51 33.78 -6.14 -13.54
N LEU A 52 33.62 -7.43 -13.27
CA LEU A 52 32.30 -8.07 -13.23
C LEU A 52 31.49 -7.64 -12.00
N LYS A 53 32.11 -7.60 -10.80
CA LYS A 53 31.47 -7.04 -9.59
C LYS A 53 31.01 -5.60 -9.83
N LEU A 54 31.83 -4.78 -10.50
CA LEU A 54 31.45 -3.42 -10.88
C LEU A 54 30.24 -3.36 -11.81
N GLY A 55 30.25 -4.15 -12.89
CA GLY A 55 29.15 -4.17 -13.86
C GLY A 55 27.83 -4.56 -13.21
N ILE A 56 27.86 -5.49 -12.24
CA ILE A 56 26.69 -5.88 -11.44
C ILE A 56 26.19 -4.71 -10.60
N VAL A 57 27.07 -4.01 -9.87
CA VAL A 57 26.68 -2.89 -9.03
C VAL A 57 26.10 -1.74 -9.86
N PHE A 58 26.69 -1.44 -11.01
CA PHE A 58 26.19 -0.43 -11.93
C PHE A 58 24.80 -0.80 -12.46
N LEU A 59 24.61 -2.03 -12.93
CA LEU A 59 23.31 -2.52 -13.40
C LEU A 59 22.27 -2.53 -12.26
N ASN A 60 22.68 -2.90 -11.05
CA ASN A 60 21.83 -2.88 -9.87
C ASN A 60 21.35 -1.45 -9.55
N PHE A 61 22.23 -0.46 -9.68
CA PHE A 61 21.87 0.93 -9.48
C PHE A 61 20.91 1.44 -10.57
N LEU A 62 21.11 1.07 -11.84
CA LEU A 62 20.17 1.40 -12.91
C LEU A 62 18.78 0.79 -12.66
N LEU A 63 18.73 -0.48 -12.23
CA LEU A 63 17.46 -1.13 -11.86
C LEU A 63 16.80 -0.42 -10.67
N PHE A 64 17.57 0.00 -9.68
CA PHE A 64 17.06 0.79 -8.56
C PHE A 64 16.46 2.12 -9.03
N LEU A 65 17.11 2.83 -9.96
CA LEU A 65 16.54 4.05 -10.55
C LEU A 65 15.22 3.77 -11.30
N CYS A 66 15.11 2.64 -12.00
CA CYS A 66 13.85 2.22 -12.58
C CYS A 66 12.78 2.01 -11.49
N TYR A 67 13.11 1.29 -10.41
CA TYR A 67 12.19 1.09 -9.29
C TYR A 67 11.76 2.40 -8.63
N PHE A 68 12.67 3.35 -8.49
CA PHE A 68 12.38 4.70 -8.00
C PHE A 68 11.32 5.39 -8.88
N ILE A 69 11.53 5.42 -10.20
CA ILE A 69 10.60 6.06 -11.14
C ILE A 69 9.19 5.45 -11.04
N PHE A 70 9.10 4.11 -11.02
CA PHE A 70 7.82 3.41 -10.88
C PHE A 70 7.19 3.53 -9.48
N SER A 71 7.96 3.95 -8.47
CA SER A 71 7.46 4.15 -7.11
C SER A 71 7.01 5.59 -6.86
N LEU A 72 7.20 6.52 -7.81
CA LEU A 72 6.78 7.91 -7.65
C LEU A 72 5.28 7.99 -7.34
N GLY A 73 4.92 8.79 -6.32
CA GLY A 73 3.53 8.92 -5.86
C GLY A 73 3.02 7.77 -5.00
N HIS A 74 3.71 6.62 -4.95
CA HIS A 74 3.23 5.44 -4.22
C HIS A 74 3.96 5.24 -2.88
N THR A 75 3.21 5.28 -1.78
CA THR A 75 3.77 5.11 -0.44
C THR A 75 4.34 3.70 -0.29
N ALA A 76 5.54 3.59 0.29
CA ALA A 76 6.23 2.34 0.64
C ALA A 76 6.66 1.42 -0.54
N TYR A 77 6.33 1.74 -1.80
CA TYR A 77 6.76 0.93 -2.96
C TYR A 77 8.28 0.80 -3.03
N LEU A 78 9.01 1.90 -2.83
CA LEU A 78 10.47 1.92 -2.91
C LEU A 78 11.16 1.01 -1.87
N PHE A 79 10.46 0.59 -0.80
CA PHE A 79 10.99 -0.43 0.12
C PHE A 79 11.29 -1.75 -0.61
N THR A 80 10.48 -2.11 -1.60
CA THR A 80 10.73 -3.25 -2.48
C THR A 80 11.98 -3.00 -3.32
N GLY A 81 12.10 -1.81 -3.93
CA GLY A 81 13.23 -1.45 -4.77
C GLY A 81 14.57 -1.50 -4.02
N ILE A 82 14.65 -0.92 -2.82
CA ILE A 82 15.87 -0.98 -2.00
C ILE A 82 16.16 -2.39 -1.48
N THR A 83 15.12 -3.20 -1.24
CA THR A 83 15.28 -4.61 -0.87
C THR A 83 15.95 -5.41 -1.98
N LEU A 84 15.47 -5.30 -3.21
CA LEU A 84 16.07 -5.95 -4.37
C LEU A 84 17.52 -5.47 -4.57
N PHE A 85 17.77 -4.16 -4.40
CA PHE A 85 19.11 -3.59 -4.47
C PHE A 85 20.05 -4.17 -3.40
N GLY A 86 19.61 -4.24 -2.14
CA GLY A 86 20.40 -4.74 -1.01
C GLY A 86 20.73 -6.24 -1.11
N ILE A 87 19.80 -7.07 -1.58
CA ILE A 87 20.02 -8.52 -1.75
C ILE A 87 21.14 -8.79 -2.78
N VAL A 88 21.17 -8.04 -3.89
CA VAL A 88 22.26 -8.14 -4.87
C VAL A 88 23.61 -7.85 -4.21
N LEU A 89 23.70 -6.75 -3.46
CA LEU A 89 24.94 -6.37 -2.76
C LEU A 89 25.37 -7.41 -1.72
N TYR A 90 24.43 -7.98 -0.97
CA TYR A 90 24.73 -9.05 -0.02
C TYR A 90 25.36 -10.28 -0.69
N PHE A 91 24.91 -10.66 -1.88
CA PHE A 91 25.45 -11.84 -2.54
C PHE A 91 26.86 -11.64 -3.13
N ILE A 92 27.23 -10.42 -3.49
CA ILE A 92 28.58 -10.10 -3.99
C ILE A 92 29.58 -9.69 -2.89
N THR A 93 29.08 -9.35 -1.69
CA THR A 93 29.88 -9.04 -0.50
C THR A 93 30.42 -10.33 0.11
N GLU A 94 31.72 -10.36 0.39
CA GLU A 94 32.39 -11.52 0.97
C GLU A 94 32.26 -11.54 2.50
N LYS A 95 32.46 -10.39 3.16
CA LYS A 95 32.36 -10.22 4.62
C LYS A 95 30.93 -9.87 5.05
N ARG A 96 29.94 -10.59 4.52
CA ARG A 96 28.52 -10.31 4.72
C ARG A 96 28.00 -10.81 6.06
N ASN A 97 27.11 -10.03 6.69
CA ASN A 97 26.45 -10.44 7.93
C ASN A 97 25.20 -11.29 7.66
N ALA A 98 25.34 -12.62 7.73
CA ALA A 98 24.24 -13.55 7.53
C ALA A 98 23.12 -13.40 8.57
N CYS A 99 23.47 -13.07 9.83
CA CYS A 99 22.48 -12.89 10.89
C CYS A 99 21.51 -11.75 10.55
N LEU A 100 22.04 -10.60 10.10
CA LEU A 100 21.19 -9.47 9.67
C LEU A 100 20.34 -9.82 8.45
N PHE A 101 20.87 -10.60 7.51
CA PHE A 101 20.10 -11.07 6.36
C PHE A 101 18.91 -11.94 6.80
N PHE A 102 19.12 -12.94 7.66
CA PHE A 102 18.04 -13.79 8.15
C PHE A 102 17.05 -13.02 9.04
N LEU A 103 17.55 -12.16 9.92
CA LEU A 103 16.74 -11.42 10.87
C LEU A 103 15.84 -10.37 10.21
N PHE A 104 16.31 -9.66 9.18
CA PHE A 104 15.55 -8.57 8.56
C PHE A 104 15.01 -8.92 7.17
N VAL A 105 15.86 -9.46 6.29
CA VAL A 105 15.43 -9.74 4.90
C VAL A 105 14.54 -10.96 4.85
N LEU A 106 15.00 -12.10 5.39
CA LEU A 106 14.19 -13.33 5.29
C LEU A 106 12.88 -13.20 6.07
N SER A 107 12.93 -12.67 7.29
CA SER A 107 11.72 -12.44 8.09
C SER A 107 10.74 -11.49 7.42
N GLY A 108 11.22 -10.39 6.82
CA GLY A 108 10.39 -9.43 6.10
C GLY A 108 9.79 -10.02 4.82
N LEU A 109 10.52 -10.86 4.09
CA LEU A 109 9.99 -11.59 2.93
C LEU A 109 8.93 -12.60 3.34
N ILE A 110 9.12 -13.32 4.46
CA ILE A 110 8.11 -14.23 5.02
C ILE A 110 6.85 -13.45 5.40
N LEU A 111 7.00 -12.32 6.10
CA LEU A 111 5.88 -11.47 6.48
C LEU A 111 5.10 -10.98 5.26
N SER A 112 5.82 -10.46 4.26
CA SER A 112 5.24 -10.01 2.99
C SER A 112 4.49 -11.14 2.28
N MET A 113 5.04 -12.36 2.29
CA MET A 113 4.37 -13.55 1.74
C MET A 113 3.07 -13.85 2.48
N VAL A 114 3.05 -13.89 3.82
CA VAL A 114 1.83 -14.16 4.62
C VAL A 114 0.74 -13.14 4.29
N TYR A 115 1.08 -11.85 4.28
CA TYR A 115 0.15 -10.77 3.96
C TYR A 115 -0.39 -10.85 2.52
N SER A 116 0.42 -11.31 1.56
CA SER A 116 -0.03 -11.51 0.17
C SER A 116 -1.11 -12.57 0.01
N TYR A 117 -1.22 -13.51 0.96
CA TYR A 117 -2.28 -14.52 0.97
C TYR A 117 -3.53 -14.07 1.72
N SER A 118 -3.41 -13.12 2.65
CA SER A 118 -4.55 -12.61 3.43
C SER A 118 -5.29 -11.43 2.80
N SER A 119 -4.67 -10.73 1.83
CA SER A 119 -5.24 -9.54 1.21
C SER A 119 -4.93 -9.43 -0.28
N ASN A 120 -5.78 -8.72 -1.01
CA ASN A 120 -5.65 -8.47 -2.45
C ASN A 120 -5.13 -7.05 -2.77
N GLY A 121 -4.47 -6.38 -1.82
CA GLY A 121 -3.92 -5.03 -2.04
C GLY A 121 -2.57 -4.99 -2.78
N TYR A 122 -2.22 -6.05 -3.52
CA TYR A 122 -1.01 -6.12 -4.37
C TYR A 122 0.27 -5.63 -3.68
N LEU A 123 1.08 -4.78 -4.33
CA LEU A 123 2.37 -4.34 -3.81
C LEU A 123 2.27 -3.55 -2.50
N TYR A 124 1.18 -2.83 -2.24
CA TYR A 124 0.97 -2.14 -0.95
C TYR A 124 1.04 -3.10 0.23
N ILE A 125 0.42 -4.27 0.09
CA ILE A 125 0.38 -5.26 1.15
C ILE A 125 1.74 -5.93 1.33
N LEU A 126 2.46 -6.16 0.23
CA LEU A 126 3.83 -6.67 0.27
C LEU A 126 4.80 -5.67 0.93
N SER A 127 4.55 -4.37 0.75
CA SER A 127 5.43 -3.31 1.26
C SER A 127 5.54 -3.31 2.79
N ILE A 128 4.56 -3.88 3.51
CA ILE A 128 4.60 -4.04 4.98
C ILE A 128 5.82 -4.88 5.38
N GLY A 129 6.01 -6.04 4.77
CA GLY A 129 7.19 -6.87 5.02
C GLY A 129 8.45 -6.33 4.37
N HIS A 130 8.34 -5.66 3.22
CA HIS A 130 9.50 -5.03 2.58
C HIS A 130 10.03 -3.83 3.36
N CYS A 131 9.26 -3.19 4.24
CA CYS A 131 9.76 -2.18 5.17
C CYS A 131 10.86 -2.77 6.09
N ILE A 132 10.63 -3.98 6.63
CA ILE A 132 11.62 -4.71 7.43
C ILE A 132 12.84 -5.06 6.57
N CYS A 133 12.61 -5.52 5.35
CA CYS A 133 13.68 -5.83 4.39
C CYS A 133 14.52 -4.59 4.02
N ALA A 134 13.88 -3.42 3.92
CA ALA A 134 14.54 -2.16 3.61
C ALA A 134 15.49 -1.73 4.75
N LEU A 135 15.07 -1.90 6.01
CA LEU A 135 15.96 -1.72 7.17
C LEU A 135 17.16 -2.68 7.10
N GLY A 136 16.91 -3.96 6.80
CA GLY A 136 17.97 -4.93 6.56
C GLY A 136 18.94 -4.49 5.47
N SER A 137 18.40 -3.98 4.35
CA SER A 137 19.16 -3.57 3.17
C SER A 137 20.12 -2.42 3.45
N ILE A 138 19.79 -1.50 4.37
CA ILE A 138 20.73 -0.46 4.83
C ILE A 138 22.00 -1.10 5.40
N PHE A 139 21.86 -2.17 6.22
CA PHE A 139 23.01 -2.89 6.76
C PHE A 139 23.78 -3.68 5.69
N LEU A 140 23.09 -4.27 4.71
CA LEU A 140 23.75 -4.99 3.61
C LEU A 140 24.57 -4.04 2.74
N ILE A 141 24.04 -2.85 2.47
CA ILE A 141 24.75 -1.78 1.77
C ILE A 141 25.97 -1.36 2.60
N TRP A 142 25.83 -1.21 3.92
CA TRP A 142 26.92 -0.86 4.81
C TRP A 142 28.06 -1.90 4.79
N ASP A 143 27.74 -3.19 4.90
CA ASP A 143 28.73 -4.27 4.83
C ASP A 143 29.50 -4.23 3.49
N PHE A 144 28.79 -4.02 2.38
CA PHE A 144 29.38 -3.88 1.05
C PHE A 144 30.32 -2.65 0.97
N LEU A 145 29.90 -1.49 1.47
CA LEU A 145 30.71 -0.27 1.45
C LEU A 145 31.98 -0.40 2.31
N LYS A 146 31.89 -1.11 3.44
CA LYS A 146 33.03 -1.40 4.30
C LYS A 146 34.07 -2.26 3.56
N GLU A 147 33.65 -3.34 2.91
CA GLU A 147 34.52 -4.19 2.10
C GLU A 147 35.15 -3.41 0.94
N LEU A 148 34.35 -2.61 0.22
CA LEU A 148 34.84 -1.80 -0.90
C LEU A 148 35.93 -0.80 -0.47
N LYS A 149 35.79 -0.20 0.72
CA LYS A 149 36.78 0.74 1.28
C LYS A 149 38.10 0.03 1.63
N GLU A 150 38.04 -1.22 2.09
CA GLU A 150 39.23 -2.03 2.36
C GLU A 150 39.97 -2.42 1.05
N GLU A 151 39.25 -2.54 -0.06
CA GLU A 151 39.79 -2.90 -1.39
C GLU A 151 40.26 -1.70 -2.25
N GLU A 152 40.16 -0.47 -1.73
CA GLU A 152 40.17 0.78 -2.52
C GLU A 152 41.48 1.07 -3.30
N GLY A 153 42.58 0.41 -2.92
CA GLY A 153 43.96 0.55 -3.44
C GLY A 153 44.13 1.23 -4.81
N LYS A 154 44.04 0.48 -5.92
CA LYS A 154 44.39 0.95 -7.29
C LYS A 154 43.21 1.50 -8.11
N LYS A 155 41.96 1.44 -7.61
CA LYS A 155 40.73 1.82 -8.36
C LYS A 155 39.91 2.86 -7.60
N ARG A 156 40.59 3.82 -6.97
CA ARG A 156 40.00 4.82 -6.06
C ARG A 156 38.82 5.60 -6.64
N VAL A 157 38.92 6.08 -7.88
CA VAL A 157 37.85 6.84 -8.53
C VAL A 157 36.59 6.00 -8.67
N LEU A 158 36.74 4.74 -9.08
CA LEU A 158 35.64 3.83 -9.30
C LEU A 158 34.95 3.40 -8.00
N SER A 159 35.75 3.12 -6.96
CA SER A 159 35.25 2.86 -5.60
C SER A 159 34.39 4.03 -5.12
N ARG A 160 34.87 5.27 -5.29
CA ARG A 160 34.11 6.47 -4.94
C ARG A 160 32.80 6.60 -5.72
N LEU A 161 32.78 6.31 -7.02
CA LEU A 161 31.55 6.34 -7.81
C LEU A 161 30.52 5.33 -7.31
N ILE A 162 30.95 4.12 -6.93
CA ILE A 162 30.07 3.11 -6.33
C ILE A 162 29.53 3.57 -4.98
N GLN A 163 30.40 4.14 -4.12
CA GLN A 163 30.00 4.69 -2.82
C GLN A 163 28.96 5.79 -3.00
N LEU A 164 29.18 6.70 -3.95
CA LEU A 164 28.23 7.75 -4.32
C LEU A 164 26.89 7.17 -4.80
N GLY A 165 26.91 6.12 -5.63
CA GLY A 165 25.69 5.43 -6.08
C GLY A 165 24.90 4.80 -4.93
N CYS A 166 25.58 4.11 -4.00
CA CYS A 166 24.93 3.53 -2.82
C CYS A 166 24.36 4.62 -1.90
N PHE A 167 25.12 5.70 -1.68
CA PHE A 167 24.65 6.84 -0.90
C PHE A 167 23.47 7.53 -1.57
N ALA A 168 23.50 7.68 -2.89
CA ALA A 168 22.39 8.23 -3.66
C ALA A 168 21.13 7.35 -3.54
N ALA A 169 21.26 6.01 -3.59
CA ALA A 169 20.13 5.11 -3.41
C ALA A 169 19.47 5.27 -2.02
N LEU A 170 20.29 5.36 -0.97
CA LEU A 170 19.81 5.62 0.40
C LEU A 170 19.18 7.02 0.54
N LEU A 171 19.79 8.03 -0.06
CA LEU A 171 19.26 9.39 -0.06
C LEU A 171 17.90 9.46 -0.78
N ILE A 172 17.78 8.82 -1.95
CA ILE A 172 16.53 8.71 -2.71
C ILE A 172 15.46 8.04 -1.86
N LEU A 173 15.79 6.93 -1.19
CA LEU A 173 14.87 6.25 -0.27
C LEU A 173 14.35 7.18 0.83
N CYS A 174 15.26 7.88 1.51
CA CYS A 174 14.90 8.79 2.60
C CYS A 174 14.09 9.98 2.10
N VAL A 175 14.51 10.62 1.01
CA VAL A 175 13.83 11.79 0.44
C VAL A 175 12.45 11.42 -0.08
N GLN A 176 12.31 10.34 -0.86
CA GLN A 176 10.99 9.94 -1.36
C GLN A 176 10.05 9.58 -0.21
N THR A 177 10.52 8.76 0.74
CA THR A 177 9.70 8.35 1.89
C THR A 177 9.31 9.56 2.74
N GLY A 178 10.24 10.49 2.97
CA GLY A 178 9.98 11.74 3.69
C GLY A 178 8.97 12.61 2.96
N VAL A 179 9.16 12.87 1.66
CA VAL A 179 8.24 13.68 0.85
C VAL A 179 6.84 13.09 0.87
N LEU A 180 6.68 11.79 0.64
CA LEU A 180 5.37 11.15 0.70
C LEU A 180 4.78 11.23 2.12
N ARG A 181 5.58 11.08 3.18
CA ARG A 181 5.07 11.17 4.55
C ARG A 181 4.60 12.58 4.95
N PHE A 182 5.26 13.61 4.43
CA PHE A 182 4.94 14.99 4.79
C PHE A 182 3.88 15.62 3.88
N PHE A 183 3.81 15.24 2.60
CA PHE A 183 2.99 15.95 1.62
C PHE A 183 1.83 15.15 1.03
N ASN A 184 1.85 13.80 1.13
CA ASN A 184 0.78 12.96 0.61
C ASN A 184 -0.36 12.87 1.62
N VAL A 185 -1.58 13.19 1.18
CA VAL A 185 -2.82 13.01 1.94
C VAL A 185 -3.62 11.89 1.31
N TYR A 186 -3.84 10.83 2.07
CA TYR A 186 -4.49 9.65 1.56
C TYR A 186 -5.94 9.95 1.18
N ARG A 187 -6.26 9.80 -0.12
CA ARG A 187 -7.60 10.04 -0.69
C ARG A 187 -8.15 11.46 -0.47
N ASP A 188 -7.27 12.45 -0.57
CA ASP A 188 -7.66 13.86 -0.62
C ASP A 188 -6.66 14.63 -1.49
N ALA A 189 -7.01 15.89 -1.76
CA ALA A 189 -6.20 16.80 -2.54
C ALA A 189 -4.83 17.09 -1.86
N PRO A 190 -3.85 17.65 -2.61
CA PRO A 190 -2.58 18.07 -2.04
C PRO A 190 -2.76 19.03 -0.85
N LEU A 191 -1.84 19.00 0.12
CA LEU A 191 -1.88 19.83 1.34
C LEU A 191 -2.13 21.32 1.08
N SER A 192 -1.60 21.87 -0.02
CA SER A 192 -1.77 23.29 -0.38
C SER A 192 -3.23 23.67 -0.70
N GLN A 193 -4.10 22.69 -0.96
CA GLN A 193 -5.50 22.90 -1.31
C GLN A 193 -6.46 22.67 -0.13
N LEU A 194 -5.98 22.05 0.96
CA LEU A 194 -6.79 21.70 2.14
C LEU A 194 -7.01 22.92 3.04
N THR A 195 -7.96 23.76 2.66
CA THR A 195 -8.18 25.09 3.25
C THR A 195 -9.41 25.18 4.14
N LYS A 196 -10.33 24.20 4.09
CA LYS A 196 -11.57 24.20 4.87
C LYS A 196 -11.50 23.20 6.01
N LYS A 197 -11.74 23.68 7.23
CA LYS A 197 -11.76 22.86 8.44
C LYS A 197 -13.16 22.30 8.67
N ILE A 198 -13.29 20.98 8.74
CA ILE A 198 -14.53 20.30 9.13
C ILE A 198 -14.84 20.61 10.60
N THR A 199 -16.05 21.08 10.88
CA THR A 199 -16.45 21.54 12.23
C THR A 199 -17.35 20.57 12.99
N LEU A 200 -17.85 19.53 12.33
CA LEU A 200 -18.90 18.62 12.81
C LEU A 200 -18.63 17.15 12.49
N GLY A 201 -19.31 16.26 13.24
CA GLY A 201 -19.25 14.81 13.06
C GLY A 201 -17.87 14.17 13.32
N PRO A 202 -17.69 12.90 12.89
CA PRO A 202 -16.48 12.12 13.17
C PRO A 202 -15.18 12.70 12.60
N ALA A 203 -15.24 13.48 11.52
CA ALA A 203 -14.08 14.10 10.89
C ALA A 203 -13.76 15.51 11.42
N LYS A 204 -14.41 15.95 12.51
CA LYS A 204 -14.20 17.27 13.11
C LYS A 204 -12.72 17.52 13.40
N GLY A 205 -12.23 18.67 12.94
CA GLY A 205 -10.86 19.11 13.13
C GLY A 205 -9.94 18.88 11.93
N LEU A 206 -10.34 18.02 10.99
CA LEU A 206 -9.58 17.81 9.75
C LEU A 206 -9.75 18.99 8.78
N TYR A 207 -8.72 19.23 7.96
CA TYR A 207 -8.76 20.19 6.87
C TYR A 207 -8.89 19.44 5.55
N THR A 208 -9.74 19.95 4.66
CA THR A 208 -10.01 19.39 3.33
C THR A 208 -10.32 20.50 2.31
N THR A 209 -10.64 20.14 1.07
CA THR A 209 -11.09 21.07 0.03
C THR A 209 -12.48 21.63 0.32
N THR A 210 -12.90 22.68 -0.39
CA THR A 210 -14.25 23.25 -0.19
C THR A 210 -15.34 22.27 -0.64
N GLU A 211 -15.04 21.53 -1.70
CA GLU A 211 -15.90 20.55 -2.34
C GLU A 211 -16.12 19.35 -1.42
N HIS A 212 -15.05 18.77 -0.88
CA HIS A 212 -15.13 17.66 0.08
C HIS A 212 -15.78 18.06 1.39
N HIS A 213 -15.49 19.27 1.88
CA HIS A 213 -16.14 19.80 3.07
C HIS A 213 -17.65 19.84 2.89
N LYS A 214 -18.12 20.43 1.77
CA LYS A 214 -19.55 20.50 1.45
C LYS A 214 -20.15 19.10 1.34
N MET A 215 -19.51 18.19 0.61
CA MET A 215 -19.98 16.82 0.44
C MET A 215 -20.11 16.07 1.77
N TYR A 216 -19.11 16.21 2.65
CA TYR A 216 -19.15 15.63 3.98
C TYR A 216 -20.29 16.20 4.84
N GLU A 217 -20.45 17.53 4.87
CA GLU A 217 -21.53 18.17 5.62
C GLU A 217 -22.91 17.77 5.10
N THR A 218 -23.11 17.71 3.78
CA THR A 218 -24.36 17.25 3.18
C THR A 218 -24.70 15.84 3.67
N VAL A 219 -23.77 14.89 3.58
CA VAL A 219 -24.02 13.51 4.02
C VAL A 219 -24.25 13.44 5.53
N TYR A 220 -23.45 14.16 6.33
CA TYR A 220 -23.62 14.18 7.78
C TYR A 220 -24.99 14.72 8.17
N ASN A 221 -25.42 15.84 7.58
CA ASN A 221 -26.71 16.45 7.84
C ASN A 221 -27.87 15.54 7.40
N ASP A 222 -27.75 14.86 6.26
CA ASP A 222 -28.76 13.87 5.84
C ASP A 222 -28.87 12.72 6.86
N ILE A 223 -27.75 12.21 7.37
CA ILE A 223 -27.77 11.21 8.46
C ILE A 223 -28.46 11.77 9.70
N GLN A 224 -28.10 12.98 10.15
CA GLN A 224 -28.71 13.57 11.34
C GLN A 224 -30.21 13.79 11.15
N ASN A 225 -30.63 14.34 10.01
CA ASN A 225 -32.02 14.73 9.77
C ASN A 225 -32.93 13.52 9.57
N TYR A 226 -32.48 12.49 8.85
CA TYR A 226 -33.35 11.39 8.44
C TYR A 226 -33.16 10.11 9.24
N ALA A 227 -31.98 9.89 9.84
CA ALA A 227 -31.69 8.66 10.58
C ALA A 227 -31.72 8.82 12.12
N ILE A 228 -31.64 10.04 12.66
CA ILE A 228 -31.54 10.26 14.12
C ILE A 228 -32.60 11.25 14.61
N ALA A 229 -32.57 12.50 14.14
CA ALA A 229 -33.19 13.63 14.82
C ALA A 229 -34.69 13.81 14.54
N ALA A 230 -35.24 13.23 13.47
CA ALA A 230 -36.64 13.48 13.05
C ALA A 230 -37.52 12.22 12.95
N SER A 231 -37.03 11.04 13.33
CA SER A 231 -37.61 9.78 12.83
C SER A 231 -37.80 8.68 13.86
N GLY A 232 -37.80 8.95 15.17
CA GLY A 232 -38.21 7.95 16.17
C GLY A 232 -37.35 6.67 16.25
N TYR A 233 -36.22 6.64 15.54
CA TYR A 233 -35.26 5.54 15.59
C TYR A 233 -34.34 5.68 16.80
N SER A 234 -33.90 4.54 17.33
CA SER A 234 -33.03 4.45 18.51
C SER A 234 -31.86 3.51 18.24
N GLU A 235 -30.95 3.35 19.20
CA GLU A 235 -29.85 2.38 19.19
C GLU A 235 -30.24 0.91 18.94
N ASN A 236 -31.55 0.59 19.02
CA ASN A 236 -32.08 -0.72 18.67
C ASN A 236 -32.36 -0.90 17.18
N ASN A 237 -32.38 0.19 16.42
CA ASN A 237 -32.59 0.17 14.99
C ASN A 237 -31.29 -0.01 14.23
N THR A 238 -31.41 -0.48 12.99
CA THR A 238 -30.27 -0.85 12.18
C THR A 238 -30.22 -0.05 10.86
N ILE A 239 -29.00 0.26 10.41
CA ILE A 239 -28.76 1.00 9.18
C ILE A 239 -27.74 0.28 8.30
N PHE A 240 -28.01 0.27 7.00
CA PHE A 240 -27.07 -0.17 5.99
C PHE A 240 -26.68 0.99 5.08
N PHE A 241 -25.43 1.45 5.20
CA PHE A 241 -24.82 2.34 4.22
C PHE A 241 -24.22 1.52 3.07
N THR A 242 -24.70 1.75 1.86
CA THR A 242 -24.16 1.07 0.68
C THR A 242 -22.76 1.58 0.32
N LYS A 243 -21.95 0.71 -0.29
CA LYS A 243 -20.63 1.02 -0.87
C LYS A 243 -19.71 1.76 0.11
N LEU A 244 -19.33 2.99 -0.19
CA LEU A 244 -18.22 3.71 0.42
C LEU A 244 -18.74 4.82 1.34
N LEU A 245 -19.12 4.43 2.55
CA LEU A 245 -19.36 5.36 3.67
C LEU A 245 -19.00 4.75 5.03
N PRO A 246 -17.76 4.28 5.23
CA PRO A 246 -17.38 3.59 6.47
C PRO A 246 -17.55 4.47 7.72
N TRP A 247 -17.36 5.80 7.59
CA TRP A 247 -17.53 6.73 8.70
C TRP A 247 -19.00 7.02 9.04
N GLY A 248 -19.95 6.66 8.16
CA GLY A 248 -21.38 6.92 8.40
C GLY A 248 -21.88 6.26 9.69
N TYR A 249 -21.36 5.08 10.02
CA TYR A 249 -21.64 4.38 11.29
C TYR A 249 -21.08 5.07 12.53
N LEU A 250 -20.20 6.07 12.39
CA LEU A 250 -19.73 6.90 13.49
C LEU A 250 -20.55 8.19 13.63
N ALA A 251 -21.41 8.48 12.64
CA ALA A 251 -22.28 9.65 12.65
C ALA A 251 -23.68 9.33 13.21
N THR A 252 -23.92 8.12 13.70
CA THR A 252 -25.21 7.67 14.23
C THR A 252 -25.03 6.57 15.29
N ASP A 253 -25.98 6.45 16.20
CA ASP A 253 -26.03 5.39 17.23
C ASP A 253 -26.74 4.11 16.74
N LEU A 254 -27.23 4.11 15.50
CA LEU A 254 -27.87 2.95 14.87
C LEU A 254 -26.87 1.80 14.67
N GLN A 255 -27.37 0.56 14.78
CA GLN A 255 -26.52 -0.61 14.59
C GLN A 255 -26.19 -0.85 13.12
N CYS A 256 -24.99 -1.35 12.86
CA CYS A 256 -24.58 -1.74 11.51
C CYS A 256 -25.37 -2.96 11.00
N ALA A 257 -26.05 -2.81 9.86
CA ALA A 257 -26.76 -3.85 9.13
C ALA A 257 -25.96 -4.38 7.91
N SER A 258 -24.63 -4.35 7.96
CA SER A 258 -23.78 -4.79 6.85
C SER A 258 -22.80 -5.87 7.29
N PRO A 259 -22.49 -6.89 6.44
CA PRO A 259 -21.47 -7.91 6.75
C PRO A 259 -20.07 -7.32 6.95
N THR A 260 -19.83 -6.10 6.47
CA THR A 260 -18.62 -5.31 6.71
C THR A 260 -18.94 -3.83 6.51
N THR A 261 -18.29 -2.94 7.24
CA THR A 261 -18.42 -1.49 7.01
C THR A 261 -17.68 -1.01 5.75
N TRP A 262 -17.02 -1.92 5.02
CA TRP A 262 -16.22 -1.62 3.84
C TRP A 262 -16.84 -2.09 2.52
N ARG A 263 -17.29 -1.14 1.68
CA ARG A 263 -17.59 -1.34 0.25
C ARG A 263 -18.61 -2.45 -0.07
N THR A 264 -19.61 -2.66 0.79
CA THR A 264 -20.71 -3.60 0.50
C THR A 264 -21.66 -2.99 -0.52
N LYS A 265 -21.70 -3.55 -1.74
CA LYS A 265 -22.62 -3.08 -2.80
C LYS A 265 -24.09 -3.36 -2.45
N PHE A 266 -25.01 -2.57 -2.99
CA PHE A 266 -26.45 -2.78 -2.84
C PHE A 266 -26.89 -4.19 -3.29
N ASN A 267 -26.43 -4.67 -4.44
CA ASN A 267 -26.74 -5.99 -4.98
C ASN A 267 -25.75 -7.10 -4.56
N SER A 268 -25.02 -6.92 -3.45
CA SER A 268 -24.00 -7.91 -3.05
C SER A 268 -24.62 -9.27 -2.72
N GLU A 269 -24.10 -10.33 -3.35
CA GLU A 269 -24.48 -11.72 -3.08
C GLU A 269 -24.25 -12.15 -1.62
N ARG A 270 -23.44 -11.40 -0.87
CA ARG A 270 -23.15 -11.64 0.55
C ARG A 270 -24.31 -11.24 1.47
N LEU A 271 -25.23 -10.39 1.01
CA LEU A 271 -26.31 -9.86 1.85
C LEU A 271 -27.31 -10.94 2.27
N LYS A 272 -27.76 -11.76 1.32
CA LYS A 272 -28.71 -12.86 1.59
C LYS A 272 -28.21 -13.82 2.69
N PRO A 273 -27.03 -14.45 2.57
CA PRO A 273 -26.55 -15.34 3.62
C PRO A 273 -26.25 -14.60 4.93
N TYR A 274 -25.83 -13.33 4.87
CA TYR A 274 -25.60 -12.52 6.07
C TYR A 274 -26.87 -12.34 6.89
N TYR A 275 -27.97 -11.89 6.28
CA TYR A 275 -29.22 -11.67 7.02
C TYR A 275 -29.94 -12.97 7.38
N GLN A 276 -29.73 -14.06 6.63
CA GLN A 276 -30.21 -15.39 7.04
C GLN A 276 -29.52 -15.89 8.31
N LEU A 277 -28.23 -15.58 8.49
CA LEU A 277 -27.46 -15.95 9.68
C LEU A 277 -27.66 -14.97 10.84
N ASN A 278 -28.04 -13.72 10.56
CA ASN A 278 -28.21 -12.65 11.54
C ASN A 278 -29.56 -11.93 11.30
N PRO A 279 -30.70 -12.57 11.62
CA PRO A 279 -32.02 -11.99 11.35
C PRO A 279 -32.29 -10.67 12.08
N GLU A 280 -31.64 -10.42 13.21
CA GLU A 280 -31.72 -9.16 13.94
C GLU A 280 -31.00 -8.00 13.23
N LYS A 281 -30.25 -8.28 12.16
CA LYS A 281 -29.50 -7.30 11.37
C LYS A 281 -30.19 -6.87 10.09
N TYR A 282 -31.43 -7.30 9.83
CA TYR A 282 -32.17 -6.75 8.69
C TYR A 282 -32.30 -5.22 8.85
N PRO A 283 -31.96 -4.43 7.80
CA PRO A 283 -31.84 -2.98 7.89
C PRO A 283 -33.20 -2.32 8.07
N ASP A 284 -33.42 -1.57 9.15
CA ASP A 284 -34.58 -0.66 9.23
C ASP A 284 -34.43 0.50 8.23
N LEU A 285 -33.18 0.89 7.99
CA LEU A 285 -32.77 2.00 7.14
C LEU A 285 -31.72 1.53 6.14
N ILE A 286 -31.89 1.86 4.86
CA ILE A 286 -30.90 1.59 3.81
C ILE A 286 -30.57 2.91 3.11
N PHE A 287 -29.33 3.34 3.26
CA PHE A 287 -28.86 4.58 2.66
C PHE A 287 -28.05 4.26 1.40
N VAL A 288 -28.65 4.61 0.26
CA VAL A 288 -28.02 4.53 -1.06
C VAL A 288 -27.49 5.91 -1.44
N LEU A 289 -26.17 6.05 -1.50
CA LEU A 289 -25.53 7.32 -1.86
C LEU A 289 -25.59 7.57 -3.37
N LYS A 290 -25.63 8.85 -3.77
CA LYS A 290 -25.35 9.22 -5.16
C LYS A 290 -23.93 8.82 -5.54
N ASP A 291 -23.72 8.52 -6.82
CA ASP A 291 -22.51 7.86 -7.31
C ASP A 291 -21.23 8.64 -7.02
N GLN A 292 -21.29 9.97 -7.17
CA GLN A 292 -20.20 10.91 -6.94
C GLN A 292 -19.85 11.15 -5.46
N ILE A 293 -20.71 10.75 -4.51
CA ILE A 293 -20.41 10.97 -3.10
C ILE A 293 -19.17 10.16 -2.72
N GLY A 294 -18.23 10.77 -2.01
CA GLY A 294 -16.96 10.16 -1.63
C GLY A 294 -15.91 10.13 -2.74
N ALA A 295 -16.20 10.73 -3.91
CA ALA A 295 -15.19 11.01 -4.92
C ALA A 295 -14.11 11.92 -4.34
N TYR A 296 -12.87 11.76 -4.81
CA TYR A 296 -11.76 12.56 -4.33
C TYR A 296 -10.74 12.89 -5.40
N ASP A 297 -10.18 14.09 -5.29
CA ASP A 297 -8.91 14.42 -5.92
C ASP A 297 -7.78 13.70 -5.17
N SER A 298 -6.80 13.20 -5.91
CA SER A 298 -5.66 12.48 -5.35
C SER A 298 -4.36 13.23 -5.55
N CYS A 299 -3.50 13.20 -4.55
CA CYS A 299 -2.12 13.67 -4.63
C CYS A 299 -1.09 12.56 -4.96
N GLY A 300 -1.54 11.44 -5.54
CA GLY A 300 -0.70 10.49 -6.26
C GLY A 300 -0.95 9.02 -5.94
N ASP A 301 -1.11 8.67 -4.66
CA ASP A 301 -1.04 7.28 -4.19
C ASP A 301 -2.14 6.38 -4.78
N VAL A 302 -3.33 6.93 -5.01
CA VAL A 302 -4.46 6.18 -5.57
C VAL A 302 -5.18 7.05 -6.58
N ILE A 303 -5.49 6.54 -7.77
CA ILE A 303 -6.30 7.29 -8.73
C ILE A 303 -7.67 7.60 -8.10
N GLY A 304 -8.12 8.84 -8.23
CA GLY A 304 -9.45 9.26 -7.78
C GLY A 304 -10.52 8.54 -8.59
N ASP A 305 -11.46 7.91 -7.89
CA ASP A 305 -12.66 7.34 -8.49
C ASP A 305 -13.73 8.43 -8.53
N PRO A 306 -14.21 8.86 -9.70
CA PRO A 306 -15.22 9.92 -9.80
C PRO A 306 -16.61 9.46 -9.35
N SER A 307 -16.87 8.14 -9.31
CA SER A 307 -18.18 7.57 -8.96
C SER A 307 -18.04 6.40 -7.98
N PRO A 308 -17.40 6.56 -6.80
CA PRO A 308 -17.05 5.45 -5.92
C PRO A 308 -18.27 4.78 -5.26
N ASN A 309 -19.43 5.45 -5.29
CA ASN A 309 -20.69 4.96 -4.78
C ASN A 309 -21.68 4.56 -5.89
N GLU A 310 -21.24 4.45 -7.15
CA GLU A 310 -22.07 3.89 -8.23
C GLU A 310 -22.60 2.51 -7.81
N ASN A 311 -23.93 2.35 -7.80
CA ASN A 311 -24.60 1.12 -7.36
C ASN A 311 -25.49 0.58 -8.47
N GLU A 312 -25.53 -0.76 -8.56
CA GLU A 312 -26.55 -1.48 -9.31
C GLU A 312 -27.71 -1.79 -8.36
N LEU A 313 -28.86 -1.16 -8.60
CA LEU A 313 -30.07 -1.39 -7.81
C LEU A 313 -30.79 -2.63 -8.32
N GLY A 314 -30.81 -3.68 -7.50
CA GLY A 314 -31.44 -4.95 -7.85
C GLY A 314 -31.01 -6.08 -6.93
N GLY A 315 -31.44 -7.29 -7.28
CA GLY A 315 -31.15 -8.50 -6.52
C GLY A 315 -31.88 -8.55 -5.17
N TYR A 316 -31.35 -9.39 -4.29
CA TYR A 316 -32.02 -9.78 -3.03
C TYR A 316 -32.48 -8.61 -2.15
N LEU A 317 -31.68 -7.54 -2.03
CA LEU A 317 -32.05 -6.41 -1.19
C LEU A 317 -33.21 -5.61 -1.78
N MET A 318 -33.27 -5.47 -3.11
CA MET A 318 -34.41 -4.82 -3.77
C MET A 318 -35.69 -5.64 -3.58
N ASP A 319 -35.61 -6.96 -3.76
CA ASP A 319 -36.76 -7.85 -3.52
C ASP A 319 -37.28 -7.73 -2.08
N TYR A 320 -36.37 -7.58 -1.12
CA TYR A 320 -36.70 -7.39 0.29
C TYR A 320 -37.36 -6.02 0.55
N ILE A 321 -36.83 -4.94 -0.02
CA ILE A 321 -37.41 -3.58 0.06
C ILE A 321 -38.84 -3.58 -0.47
N ILE A 322 -39.06 -4.17 -1.65
CA ILE A 322 -40.40 -4.25 -2.29
C ILE A 322 -41.34 -5.09 -1.43
N LYS A 323 -40.91 -6.28 -1.00
CA LYS A 323 -41.74 -7.19 -0.21
C LYS A 323 -42.22 -6.58 1.11
N ASN A 324 -41.40 -5.74 1.73
CA ASN A 324 -41.68 -5.12 3.01
C ASN A 324 -42.15 -3.66 2.89
N ASN A 325 -42.50 -3.20 1.68
CA ASN A 325 -43.08 -1.89 1.40
C ASN A 325 -42.27 -0.71 1.96
N TYR A 326 -40.95 -0.72 1.78
CA TYR A 326 -40.10 0.40 2.20
C TYR A 326 -40.50 1.69 1.45
N GLU A 327 -40.56 2.81 2.18
CA GLU A 327 -40.69 4.16 1.62
C GLU A 327 -39.31 4.63 1.15
N ALA A 328 -39.26 5.27 -0.03
CA ALA A 328 -38.07 5.94 -0.53
C ALA A 328 -38.14 7.44 -0.27
N VAL A 329 -37.15 7.97 0.44
CA VAL A 329 -36.99 9.41 0.73
C VAL A 329 -35.80 9.93 -0.06
N GLU A 330 -36.03 10.87 -0.97
CA GLU A 330 -34.97 11.55 -1.70
C GLU A 330 -34.25 12.57 -0.80
N MET A 331 -32.92 12.54 -0.83
CA MET A 331 -32.05 13.42 -0.06
C MET A 331 -31.01 14.08 -0.98
N GLU A 332 -30.31 15.09 -0.48
CA GLU A 332 -29.27 15.76 -1.27
C GLU A 332 -28.11 14.79 -1.59
N SER A 333 -27.73 13.93 -0.65
CA SER A 333 -26.64 12.96 -0.83
C SER A 333 -27.05 11.58 -1.35
N GLY A 334 -28.35 11.29 -1.50
CA GLY A 334 -28.78 9.94 -1.90
C GLY A 334 -30.27 9.66 -1.75
N ILE A 335 -30.60 8.39 -1.63
CA ILE A 335 -31.95 7.87 -1.35
C ILE A 335 -31.87 7.07 -0.07
N LEU A 336 -32.78 7.35 0.86
CA LEU A 336 -32.99 6.56 2.07
C LEU A 336 -34.23 5.70 1.87
N TYR A 337 -34.07 4.38 1.95
CA TYR A 337 -35.19 3.47 2.10
C TYR A 337 -35.43 3.22 3.58
N ARG A 338 -36.68 3.34 4.01
CA ARG A 338 -37.07 3.10 5.41
C ARG A 338 -38.38 2.32 5.50
N ILE A 339 -38.56 1.56 6.58
CA ILE A 339 -39.85 0.92 6.87
C ILE A 339 -40.88 2.04 7.21
N PRO A 340 -42.10 1.99 6.65
CA PRO A 340 -43.17 2.92 7.02
C PRO A 340 -43.47 2.84 8.52
N GLN A 341 -43.63 4.00 9.18
CA GLN A 341 -43.93 4.09 10.61
C GLN A 341 -45.43 3.98 10.91
#